data_AF-A0A925ZSG5-F1
#
_entry.id   AF-A0A925ZSG5-F1
#
_cell.length_a   1.000
_cell.length_b   1.000
_cell.length_c   1.000
_cell.angle_alpha   90.00
_cell.angle_beta   90.00
_cell.angle_gamma   90.00
#
_symmetry.space_group_name_H-M   'P 1'
#
loop_
_entity.id
_entity.type
_entity.pdbx_description
1 polymer ?
#
loop_
_entity_poly.entity_id
_entity_poly.type
_entity_poly.pdbx_seq_one_letter_code
_entity_poly.pdbx_strand_id
1 'polypeptide(L)' 'ASIASRAELQQRSRDAEARFAGQDVTRPESWGGYVVIPERMELWLGRPDRLHDRFEYRRSPAAAGTWTIARLAP' A
#
# COMPACT_ATOMS: atom_id res chain seq x y z
N ALA A 1 6.99 -13.95 13.57
CA ALA A 1 7.67 -15.21 13.92
C ALA A 1 8.00 -15.95 12.63
N SER A 2 9.22 -16.49 12.50
CA SER A 2 9.55 -17.41 11.42
C SER A 2 8.84 -18.74 11.61
N ILE A 3 8.60 -19.46 10.51
CA ILE A 3 8.07 -20.83 10.49
C ILE A 3 9.12 -21.76 9.87
N ALA A 4 9.13 -23.03 10.27
CA ALA A 4 10.13 -24.01 9.88
C ALA A 4 9.86 -24.64 8.50
N SER A 5 8.60 -24.72 8.07
CA SER A 5 8.25 -25.35 6.80
C SER A 5 6.86 -24.96 6.26
N ARG A 6 6.61 -25.31 4.98
CA ARG A 6 5.27 -25.24 4.39
C ARG A 6 4.27 -26.18 5.06
N ALA A 7 4.72 -27.36 5.50
CA ALA A 7 3.86 -28.31 6.20
C ALA A 7 3.34 -27.73 7.52
N GLU A 8 4.20 -27.00 8.25
CA GLU A 8 3.79 -26.29 9.46
C GLU A 8 2.73 -25.22 9.17
N LEU A 9 2.89 -24.44 8.10
CA LEU A 9 1.88 -23.45 7.71
C LEU A 9 0.53 -24.09 7.38
N GLN A 10 0.53 -25.21 6.65
CA GLN A 10 -0.68 -25.97 6.33
C GLN A 10 -1.37 -26.52 7.58
N GLN A 11 -0.60 -27.00 8.55
CA GLN A 11 -1.16 -27.47 9.81
C GLN A 11 -1.82 -26.31 10.57
N ARG A 12 -1.14 -25.17 10.70
CA ARG A 12 -1.72 -23.97 11.35
C ARG A 12 -3.01 -23.49 10.67
N SER A 13 -3.11 -23.63 9.34
CA SER A 13 -4.35 -23.32 8.60
C SER A 13 -5.49 -24.27 8.97
N ARG A 14 -5.24 -25.59 8.94
CA ARG A 14 -6.25 -26.60 9.34
C ARG A 14 -6.70 -26.42 10.78
N ASP A 15 -5.78 -26.10 11.69
CA ASP A 15 -6.09 -25.83 13.09
C ASP A 15 -7.00 -24.59 13.23
N ALA A 16 -6.76 -23.54 12.43
CA ALA A 16 -7.60 -22.36 12.39
C ALA A 16 -8.99 -22.66 11.80
N GLU A 17 -9.08 -23.42 10.71
CA GLU A 17 -10.35 -23.84 10.10
C GLU A 17 -11.20 -24.64 11.10
N ALA A 18 -10.61 -25.62 11.78
CA ALA A 18 -11.28 -26.40 12.80
C ALA A 18 -11.69 -25.53 14.00
N ARG A 19 -10.81 -24.63 14.45
CA ARG A 19 -11.11 -23.68 15.52
C ARG A 19 -12.33 -22.85 15.18
N PHE A 20 -12.42 -22.27 13.98
CA PHE A 20 -13.50 -21.36 13.59
C PHE A 20 -14.69 -22.03 12.88
N ALA A 21 -14.77 -23.37 12.87
CA ALA A 21 -15.87 -24.08 12.25
C ALA A 21 -17.22 -23.70 12.88
N GLY A 22 -18.16 -23.20 12.05
CA GLY A 22 -19.51 -22.81 12.49
C GLY A 22 -19.57 -21.51 13.30
N GLN A 23 -18.48 -20.74 13.35
CA GLN A 23 -18.43 -19.43 14.01
C GLN A 23 -17.75 -18.39 13.13
N ASP A 24 -18.03 -17.12 13.41
CA ASP A 24 -17.39 -16.01 12.70
C ASP A 24 -15.91 -15.88 13.08
N VAL A 25 -15.08 -15.62 12.08
CA VAL A 25 -13.66 -15.32 12.28
C VAL A 25 -13.53 -13.88 12.74
N THR A 26 -13.16 -13.68 14.00
CA THR A 26 -12.88 -12.34 14.52
C THR A 26 -11.59 -11.79 13.94
N ARG A 27 -11.61 -10.51 13.57
CA ARG A 27 -10.43 -9.80 13.06
C ARG A 27 -9.37 -9.71 14.15
N PRO A 28 -8.14 -10.21 13.95
CA PRO A 28 -7.07 -10.10 14.94
C PRO A 28 -6.75 -8.64 15.26
N GLU A 29 -6.34 -8.35 16.50
CA GLU A 29 -5.94 -7.00 16.93
C GLU A 29 -4.77 -6.44 16.10
N SER A 30 -3.88 -7.32 15.64
CA SER A 30 -2.75 -6.95 14.78
C SER A 30 -3.12 -6.74 13.31
N TRP A 31 -4.39 -6.94 12.92
CA TRP A 31 -4.84 -6.84 11.54
C TRP A 31 -5.69 -5.59 11.32
N GLY A 32 -5.23 -4.72 10.43
CA GLY A 32 -5.88 -3.46 10.13
C GLY A 32 -5.44 -2.89 8.79
N GLY A 33 -5.63 -1.59 8.62
CA GLY A 33 -5.23 -0.87 7.43
C GLY A 33 -4.23 0.24 7.76
N TYR A 34 -3.52 0.68 6.73
CA TYR A 34 -2.71 1.89 6.75
C TYR A 34 -3.26 2.86 5.71
N VAL A 35 -3.15 4.16 5.99
CA VAL A 35 -3.43 5.22 5.02
C VAL A 35 -2.14 5.94 4.68
N VAL A 36 -1.84 6.05 3.38
CA VAL A 36 -0.75 6.89 2.89
C VAL A 36 -1.33 8.27 2.63
N ILE A 37 -0.90 9.26 3.41
CA ILE A 37 -1.23 10.66 3.17
C ILE A 37 -0.09 11.22 2.31
N PRO A 38 -0.32 11.51 1.02
CA PRO A 38 0.76 11.96 0.15
C PRO A 38 1.17 13.39 0.51
N GLU A 39 2.47 13.57 0.66
CA GLU A 39 3.16 14.88 0.65
C GLU A 39 3.65 15.25 -0.76
N ARG A 40 3.90 14.22 -1.58
CA ARG A 40 4.43 14.32 -2.94
C ARG A 40 3.82 13.22 -3.81
N MET A 41 3.42 13.56 -5.02
CA MET A 41 2.99 12.63 -6.06
C MET A 41 3.65 13.01 -7.38
N GLU A 42 3.98 12.03 -8.21
CA GLU A 42 4.53 12.26 -9.54
C GLU A 42 3.68 11.53 -10.57
N LEU A 43 3.20 12.27 -11.57
CA LEU A 43 2.59 11.70 -12.76
C LEU A 43 3.65 11.62 -13.85
N TRP A 44 4.00 10.40 -14.23
CA TRP A 44 4.96 10.11 -15.28
C TRP A 44 4.22 9.54 -16.49
N LEU A 45 4.32 10.22 -17.63
CA LEU A 45 3.68 9.82 -18.88
C LEU A 45 4.74 9.48 -19.94
N GLY A 46 4.71 8.21 -20.38
CA GLY A 46 5.62 7.68 -21.37
C GLY A 46 5.43 8.32 -22.75
N ARG A 47 6.54 8.47 -23.47
CA ARG A 47 6.63 9.12 -24.78
C ARG A 47 7.62 8.34 -25.66
N PRO A 48 7.34 8.09 -26.96
CA PRO A 48 8.24 7.30 -27.82
C PRO A 48 9.61 7.92 -28.07
N ASP A 49 9.70 9.25 -28.06
CA ASP A 49 10.91 10.06 -28.26
C ASP A 49 11.82 10.11 -27.01
N ARG A 50 11.45 9.41 -25.92
CA ARG A 50 12.13 9.39 -24.61
C ARG A 50 12.06 10.71 -23.85
N LEU A 51 11.33 11.71 -24.35
CA LEU A 51 11.09 12.98 -23.67
C LEU A 51 9.80 12.89 -22.86
N HIS A 52 9.82 12.06 -21.82
CA HIS A 52 8.70 11.81 -20.92
C HIS A 52 8.14 13.08 -20.26
N ASP A 53 6.83 13.17 -20.17
CA ASP A 53 6.18 14.21 -19.38
C ASP A 53 6.20 13.79 -17.91
N ARG A 54 6.81 14.61 -17.05
CA ARG A 54 6.88 14.39 -15.61
C ARG A 54 6.29 15.58 -14.88
N PHE A 55 5.19 15.37 -14.19
CA PHE A 55 4.53 16.38 -13.37
C PHE A 55 4.58 16.00 -11.90
N GLU A 56 5.25 16.81 -11.10
CA GLU A 56 5.33 16.65 -9.66
C GLU A 56 4.29 17.52 -8.97
N TYR A 57 3.49 16.89 -8.11
CA TYR A 57 2.57 17.54 -7.19
C TYR A 57 3.19 17.51 -5.79
N ARG A 58 3.33 18.67 -5.15
CA ARG A 58 3.74 18.76 -3.73
C ARG A 58 2.66 19.45 -2.90
N ARG A 59 2.37 18.89 -1.73
CA ARG A 59 1.41 19.49 -0.81
C ARG A 59 2.01 20.80 -0.30
N SER A 60 1.24 21.87 -0.38
CA SER A 60 1.71 23.19 0.06
C SER A 60 1.67 23.27 1.59
N PRO A 61 2.76 23.72 2.24
CA PRO A 61 2.74 24.01 3.67
C PRO A 61 1.97 25.29 4.01
N ALA A 62 1.73 26.17 3.03
CA ALA A 62 1.13 27.49 3.26
C ALA A 62 -0.40 27.46 3.41
N ALA A 63 -1.08 26.45 2.86
CA ALA A 63 -2.53 26.30 2.97
C ALA A 63 -2.94 24.82 2.87
N ALA A 64 -3.66 24.33 3.88
CA ALA A 64 -4.15 22.96 3.92
C ALA A 64 -5.02 22.64 2.69
N GLY A 65 -4.78 21.48 2.08
CA GLY A 65 -5.53 21.01 0.90
C GLY A 65 -5.06 21.58 -0.44
N THR A 66 -4.08 22.50 -0.44
CA THR A 66 -3.54 23.06 -1.69
C THR A 66 -2.27 22.32 -2.14
N TRP A 67 -2.08 22.26 -3.46
CA TRP A 67 -0.97 21.57 -4.11
C TRP A 67 -0.26 22.52 -5.08
N THR A 68 1.07 22.43 -5.15
CA THR A 68 1.86 23.05 -6.22
C THR A 68 2.21 22.00 -7.26
N ILE A 69 2.31 22.43 -8.53
CA ILE A 69 2.62 21.56 -9.67
C ILE A 69 3.87 22.07 -10.36
N ALA A 70 4.82 21.19 -10.62
CA ALA A 70 6.03 21.48 -11.37
C ALA A 70 6.26 20.44 -12.47
N ARG A 71 6.77 20.87 -13.62
CA ARG A 71 7.29 19.97 -14.65
C ARG A 71 8.74 19.63 -14.34
N LEU A 72 9.08 18.34 -14.38
CA LEU A 72 10.45 17.85 -14.21
C LEU A 72 11.06 17.48 -15.57
N ALA A 73 12.38 17.48 -15.64
CA ALA A 73 13.09 16.89 -16.78
C ALA A 73 12.78 15.39 -16.87
N PRO A 74 12.60 14.83 -18.08
CA PRO A 74 12.36 13.40 -18.31
C PRO A 74 13.43 12.51 -17.66
#